data_AF-A0A1R0GXH0-F1
#
_entry.id   AF-A0A1R0GXH0-F1
#
_cell.length_a   1.000
_cell.length_b   1.000
_cell.length_c   1.000
_cell.angle_alpha   90.00
_cell.angle_beta   90.00
_cell.angle_gamma   90.00
#
_symmetry.space_group_name_H-M   'P 1'
#
loop_
_entity.id
_entity.type
_entity.pdbx_description
1 polymer ?
#
loop_
_entity_poly.entity_id
_entity_poly.type
_entity_poly.pdbx_seq_one_letter_code
_entity_poly.pdbx_strand_id
1 'polypeptide(L)'
;MVVEIPRFTNAKNETYEDPEFLDKNTGYYGDGDPIDVLEIGSEIGFVGQVKKVKVLGIMGLIDDGETDWKVLAIDIEDPLSNRMSNISDIDVIMPGLLNSTKDWLTNYKIPDGKPENKWAFDGALKDYVRL
;
A
#
# COMPACT_ATOMS: atom_id res chain seq x y z
N MET A 1 1.73 -1.80 9.39
CA MET A 1 1.45 -0.37 9.70
C MET A 1 1.17 0.33 8.37
N VAL A 2 0.06 1.07 8.24
CA VAL A 2 -0.12 1.97 7.08
C VAL A 2 0.85 3.12 7.30
N VAL A 3 1.82 3.27 6.40
CA VAL A 3 2.76 4.40 6.42
C VAL A 3 2.31 5.36 5.34
N GLU A 4 1.44 6.28 5.73
CA GLU A 4 1.29 7.55 5.03
C GLU A 4 2.56 8.36 5.35
N ILE A 5 3.32 8.75 4.32
CA ILE A 5 4.55 9.51 4.55
C ILE A 5 4.18 10.98 4.73
N PRO A 6 4.31 11.57 5.93
CA PRO A 6 3.82 12.93 6.18
C PRO A 6 4.61 13.96 5.36
N ARG A 7 3.90 14.94 4.79
CA ARG A 7 4.44 16.08 4.02
C ARG A 7 5.48 16.96 4.76
N PHE A 8 5.75 16.70 6.04
CA PHE A 8 6.61 17.51 6.92
C PHE A 8 8.03 16.94 7.13
N THR A 9 8.38 15.81 6.51
CA THR A 9 9.73 15.25 6.65
C THR A 9 10.66 15.79 5.56
N ASN A 10 11.94 16.00 5.88
CA ASN A 10 13.00 16.27 4.88
C ASN A 10 13.32 15.04 4.01
N ALA A 11 12.49 13.99 4.03
CA ALA A 11 12.61 12.87 3.13
C ALA A 11 12.24 13.37 1.72
N LYS A 12 13.17 13.19 0.79
CA LYS A 12 12.92 13.52 -0.61
C LYS A 12 12.01 12.43 -1.17
N ASN A 13 10.70 12.65 -1.10
CA ASN A 13 9.73 11.76 -1.72
C ASN A 13 9.75 12.03 -3.23
N GLU A 14 10.11 11.02 -4.01
CA GLU A 14 10.23 11.12 -5.47
C GLU A 14 8.98 10.55 -6.18
N THR A 15 7.89 10.34 -5.44
CA THR A 15 6.60 9.84 -5.94
C THR A 15 5.49 10.84 -5.67
N TYR A 16 4.50 10.84 -6.56
CA TYR A 16 3.31 11.69 -6.49
C TYR A 16 2.19 11.02 -7.29
N GLU A 17 1.04 10.83 -6.68
CA GLU A 17 -0.19 10.40 -7.35
C GLU A 17 -0.85 11.64 -7.95
N ASP A 18 -0.56 11.88 -9.23
CA ASP A 18 -0.92 13.12 -9.91
C ASP A 18 -2.44 13.25 -10.11
N PRO A 19 -3.10 14.28 -9.52
CA PRO A 19 -4.54 14.50 -9.65
C PRO A 19 -4.94 15.00 -11.04
N GLU A 20 -3.99 15.34 -11.91
CA GLU A 20 -4.23 15.68 -13.31
C GLU A 20 -3.98 14.50 -14.26
N PHE A 21 -3.47 13.38 -13.74
CA PHE A 21 -3.19 12.18 -14.52
C PHE A 21 -4.23 11.08 -14.27
N LEU A 22 -4.94 10.68 -15.31
CA LEU A 22 -5.88 9.55 -15.26
C LEU A 22 -5.12 8.22 -15.31
N ASP A 23 -5.10 7.47 -14.20
CA ASP A 23 -4.53 6.14 -14.17
C ASP A 23 -5.41 5.15 -14.97
N LYS A 24 -4.77 4.38 -15.86
CA LYS A 24 -5.48 3.48 -16.78
C LYS A 24 -5.98 2.20 -16.13
N ASN A 25 -5.40 1.81 -14.99
CA ASN A 25 -5.75 0.58 -14.30
C ASN A 25 -6.92 0.80 -13.33
N THR A 26 -6.98 1.97 -12.69
CA THR A 26 -8.08 2.34 -11.79
C THR A 26 -9.22 3.03 -12.54
N GLY A 27 -8.91 3.83 -13.57
CA GLY A 27 -9.88 4.71 -14.23
C GLY A 27 -10.16 6.00 -13.45
N TYR A 28 -9.30 6.38 -12.51
CA TYR A 28 -9.44 7.56 -11.65
C TYR A 28 -8.15 8.41 -11.64
N TYR A 29 -8.27 9.67 -11.22
CA TYR A 29 -7.13 10.57 -11.02
C TYR A 29 -6.47 10.31 -9.66
N GLY A 30 -5.19 10.66 -9.49
CA GLY A 30 -4.49 10.52 -8.20
C GLY A 30 -5.09 11.38 -7.08
N ASP A 31 -4.86 10.99 -5.83
CA ASP A 31 -5.30 11.70 -4.63
C ASP A 31 -4.47 12.97 -4.30
N GLY A 32 -3.39 13.21 -5.04
CA GLY A 32 -2.51 14.35 -4.83
C GLY A 32 -1.57 14.20 -3.63
N ASP A 33 -1.27 12.97 -3.22
CA ASP A 33 -0.27 12.64 -2.21
C ASP A 33 0.86 11.74 -2.76
N PRO A 34 1.97 11.56 -2.02
CA PRO A 34 2.95 10.52 -2.35
C PRO A 34 2.33 9.13 -2.24
N ILE A 35 2.77 8.19 -3.07
CA ILE A 35 2.29 6.79 -3.00
C ILE A 35 2.43 6.19 -1.60
N ASP A 36 1.40 5.45 -1.19
CA ASP A 36 1.34 4.87 0.14
C ASP A 36 2.05 3.51 0.26
N VAL A 37 2.61 3.27 1.45
CA VAL A 37 3.34 2.02 1.75
C VAL A 37 2.76 1.34 2.99
N LEU A 38 2.41 0.07 2.82
CA LEU A 38 2.02 -0.84 3.89
C LEU A 38 3.25 -1.68 4.28
N GLU A 39 3.91 -1.30 5.38
CA GLU A 39 5.04 -2.06 5.91
C GLU A 39 4.52 -3.19 6.82
N ILE A 40 4.89 -4.43 6.49
CA ILE A 40 4.34 -5.66 7.09
C ILE A 40 5.30 -6.37 8.06
N GLY A 41 6.45 -5.79 8.34
CA GLY A 41 7.41 -6.30 9.31
C GLY A 41 6.84 -6.40 10.73
N SER A 42 7.55 -7.17 11.54
CA SER A 42 7.18 -7.48 12.93
C SER A 42 7.39 -6.31 13.90
N GLU A 43 8.30 -5.40 13.58
CA GLU A 43 8.62 -4.22 14.39
C GLU A 43 7.60 -3.09 14.18
N ILE A 44 7.13 -2.51 15.29
CA ILE A 44 6.24 -1.33 15.25
C ILE A 44 7.10 -0.10 14.96
N GLY A 45 6.84 0.56 13.84
CA GLY A 45 7.54 1.80 13.49
C GLY A 45 7.04 3.01 14.26
N PHE A 46 7.73 4.14 14.09
CA PHE A 46 7.34 5.43 14.67
C PHE A 46 7.22 6.52 13.61
N VAL A 47 6.44 7.57 13.90
CA VAL A 47 6.22 8.70 12.98
C VAL A 47 7.55 9.38 12.66
N GLY A 48 7.86 9.52 11.37
CA GLY A 48 9.12 10.10 10.89
C GLY A 48 10.29 9.12 10.82
N GLN A 49 10.08 7.84 11.16
CA GLN A 49 11.08 6.80 10.94
C GLN A 49 11.30 6.57 9.44
N VAL A 50 12.57 6.43 9.05
CA VAL A 50 12.96 6.03 7.70
C VAL A 50 13.50 4.61 7.76
N LYS A 51 12.83 3.68 7.06
CA LYS A 51 13.22 2.26 6.95
C LYS A 51 13.62 1.97 5.51
N LYS A 52 14.59 1.07 5.31
CA LYS A 52 14.85 0.48 4.00
C LYS A 52 13.93 -0.72 3.86
N VAL A 53 13.14 -0.74 2.79
CA VAL A 53 12.15 -1.80 2.60
C VAL A 53 12.35 -2.50 1.26
N LYS A 54 11.92 -3.75 1.19
CA LYS A 54 11.78 -4.53 -0.03
C LYS A 54 10.30 -4.55 -0.42
N VAL A 55 10.01 -4.15 -1.66
CA VAL A 55 8.67 -4.22 -2.23
C VAL A 55 8.32 -5.66 -2.57
N LEU A 56 7.12 -6.09 -2.21
CA LEU A 56 6.59 -7.43 -2.44
C LEU A 56 5.44 -7.43 -3.46
N GLY A 57 4.68 -6.33 -3.53
CA GLY A 57 3.56 -6.18 -4.45
C GLY A 57 2.82 -4.87 -4.24
N ILE A 58 1.63 -4.76 -4.83
CA ILE A 58 0.81 -3.55 -4.77
C ILE A 58 -0.69 -3.88 -4.83
N MET A 59 -1.50 -3.07 -4.17
CA MET A 59 -2.95 -3.08 -4.24
C MET A 59 -3.46 -1.78 -4.88
N GLY A 60 -4.38 -1.87 -5.84
CA GLY A 60 -5.00 -0.70 -6.46
C GLY A 60 -6.31 -0.33 -5.77
N LEU A 61 -6.22 0.42 -4.68
CA LEU A 61 -7.40 0.97 -4.01
C LEU A 61 -7.94 2.14 -4.81
N ILE A 62 -9.26 2.27 -4.82
CA ILE A 62 -9.97 3.45 -5.27
C ILE A 62 -10.67 4.02 -4.04
N ASP A 63 -10.09 5.08 -3.48
CA ASP A 63 -10.55 5.70 -2.24
C ASP A 63 -11.29 6.99 -2.56
N ASP A 64 -12.58 7.07 -2.20
CA ASP A 64 -13.45 8.22 -2.47
C ASP A 64 -13.47 8.69 -3.95
N GLY A 65 -13.19 7.79 -4.89
CA GLY A 65 -13.12 8.11 -6.32
C GLY A 65 -11.76 8.62 -6.79
N GLU A 66 -10.71 8.42 -6.01
CA GLU A 66 -9.33 8.75 -6.35
C GLU A 66 -8.50 7.47 -6.43
N THR A 67 -7.50 7.46 -7.31
CA THR A 67 -6.46 6.43 -7.33
C THR A 67 -5.63 6.60 -6.07
N ASP A 68 -5.44 5.48 -5.37
CA ASP A 68 -4.75 5.46 -4.09
C ASP A 68 -3.95 4.14 -3.97
N TRP A 69 -2.76 4.08 -4.56
CA TRP A 69 -2.02 2.81 -4.60
C TRP A 69 -1.41 2.47 -3.24
N LYS A 70 -1.61 1.23 -2.80
CA LYS A 70 -1.02 0.70 -1.56
C LYS A 70 0.10 -0.28 -1.87
N VAL A 71 1.36 0.15 -1.75
CA VAL A 71 2.54 -0.70 -1.93
C VAL A 71 2.71 -1.61 -0.72
N LEU A 72 2.83 -2.93 -0.94
CA LEU A 72 3.19 -3.87 0.11
C LEU A 72 4.70 -3.99 0.20
N ALA A 73 5.26 -3.74 1.37
CA ALA A 73 6.70 -3.80 1.58
C ALA A 73 7.05 -4.39 2.95
N ILE A 74 8.27 -4.90 3.08
CA ILE A 74 8.82 -5.41 4.34
C ILE A 74 10.19 -4.78 4.59
N ASP A 75 10.49 -4.40 5.83
CA ASP A 75 11.84 -3.98 6.23
C ASP A 75 12.89 -5.02 5.78
N ILE A 76 14.02 -4.55 5.25
CA ILE A 76 15.13 -5.44 4.87
C ILE A 76 15.79 -6.09 6.10
N GLU A 77 15.67 -5.46 7.27
CA GLU A 77 16.21 -5.97 8.53
C GLU A 77 15.23 -6.92 9.26
N ASP A 78 13.98 -7.07 8.78
CA ASP A 78 13.03 -7.99 9.39
C ASP A 78 13.49 -9.46 9.23
N PRO A 79 13.40 -10.32 10.27
CA PRO A 79 13.80 -11.72 10.18
C PRO A 79 13.12 -12.52 9.06
N LEU A 80 11.91 -12.13 8.66
CA LEU A 80 11.13 -12.75 7.59
C LEU A 80 11.43 -12.18 6.22
N SER A 81 12.15 -11.05 6.13
CA SER A 81 12.45 -10.38 4.87
C SER A 81 13.08 -11.33 3.87
N ASN A 82 14.08 -12.12 4.26
CA ASN A 82 14.75 -13.07 3.37
C ASN A 82 13.87 -14.23 2.87
N ARG A 83 12.68 -14.41 3.46
CA ARG A 83 11.73 -15.46 3.09
C ARG A 83 10.60 -14.96 2.19
N MET A 84 10.52 -13.66 1.93
CA MET A 84 9.47 -13.03 1.11
C MET A 84 10.07 -12.34 -0.10
N SER A 85 9.58 -12.64 -1.29
CA SER A 85 10.02 -11.99 -2.53
C SER A 85 8.86 -11.54 -3.41
N ASN A 86 7.64 -12.02 -3.15
CA ASN A 86 6.43 -11.70 -3.90
C ASN A 86 5.20 -11.79 -3.00
N ILE A 87 4.00 -11.56 -3.55
CA ILE A 87 2.75 -11.59 -2.78
C ILE A 87 2.44 -13.00 -2.27
N SER A 88 2.72 -14.04 -3.06
CA SER A 88 2.39 -15.42 -2.66
C SER A 88 3.14 -15.87 -1.40
N ASP A 89 4.35 -15.36 -1.18
CA ASP A 89 5.10 -15.61 0.05
C ASP A 89 4.42 -14.99 1.28
N ILE A 90 3.73 -13.86 1.11
CA ILE A 90 2.96 -13.22 2.20
C ILE A 90 1.83 -14.14 2.64
N ASP A 91 1.05 -14.70 1.73
CA ASP A 91 -0.05 -15.61 2.08
C ASP A 91 0.43 -16.89 2.76
N VAL A 92 1.61 -17.40 2.37
CA VAL A 92 2.20 -18.60 2.99
C VAL A 92 2.75 -18.31 4.38
N ILE A 93 3.43 -17.19 4.58
CA ILE A 93 4.15 -16.88 5.84
C ILE A 93 3.25 -16.13 6.84
N MET A 94 2.34 -15.30 6.34
CA MET A 94 1.41 -14.46 7.10
C MET A 94 -0.03 -14.73 6.64
N PRO A 95 -0.55 -15.96 6.82
CA PRO A 95 -1.86 -16.34 6.30
C PRO A 95 -2.96 -15.44 6.85
N GLY A 96 -3.77 -14.89 5.94
CA GLY A 96 -4.89 -14.01 6.26
C GLY A 96 -4.55 -12.51 6.27
N LEU A 97 -3.27 -12.12 6.28
CA LEU A 97 -2.89 -10.71 6.32
C LEU A 97 -3.44 -9.92 5.12
N LEU A 98 -3.33 -10.47 3.91
CA LEU A 98 -3.81 -9.79 2.69
C LEU A 98 -5.33 -9.61 2.70
N ASN A 99 -6.07 -10.63 3.14
CA ASN A 99 -7.52 -10.57 3.27
C ASN A 99 -7.93 -9.53 4.32
N SER A 100 -7.32 -9.56 5.51
CA SER A 100 -7.61 -8.57 6.56
C SER A 100 -7.26 -7.15 6.14
N THR A 101 -6.19 -6.97 5.38
CA THR A 101 -5.79 -5.66 4.84
C THR A 101 -6.82 -5.15 3.84
N LYS A 102 -7.27 -6.02 2.92
CA LYS A 102 -8.32 -5.70 1.95
C LYS A 102 -9.64 -5.37 2.63
N ASP A 103 -10.04 -6.17 3.62
CA ASP A 103 -11.26 -5.93 4.39
C ASP A 103 -11.18 -4.60 5.15
N TRP A 104 -10.03 -4.28 5.74
CA TRP A 104 -9.84 -3.00 6.43
C TRP A 104 -9.96 -1.82 5.48
N LEU A 105 -9.19 -1.82 4.38
CA LEU A 105 -9.18 -0.73 3.40
C LEU A 105 -10.53 -0.55 2.67
N THR A 106 -11.32 -1.62 2.55
CA THR A 106 -12.68 -1.54 2.00
C THR A 106 -13.64 -0.80 2.93
N ASN A 107 -13.48 -1.00 4.25
CA ASN A 107 -14.51 -0.64 5.22
C ASN A 107 -14.14 0.53 6.16
N TYR A 108 -12.88 0.97 6.19
CA TYR A 108 -12.40 1.85 7.27
C TYR A 108 -13.09 3.22 7.35
N LYS A 109 -13.66 3.72 6.24
CA LYS A 109 -14.40 5.00 6.21
C LYS A 109 -15.93 4.84 6.38
N ILE A 110 -16.45 3.62 6.49
CA ILE A 110 -17.90 3.40 6.73
C ILE A 110 -18.37 4.06 8.03
N PRO A 111 -17.63 3.97 9.17
CA PRO A 111 -18.02 4.65 10.41
C PRO A 111 -18.11 6.18 10.26
N ASP A 112 -17.39 6.77 9.30
CA ASP A 112 -17.43 8.20 8.98
C ASP A 112 -18.58 8.57 8.02
N GLY A 113 -19.44 7.60 7.67
CA GLY A 113 -20.59 7.78 6.79
C GLY A 113 -20.26 7.73 5.29
N LYS A 114 -19.04 7.32 4.92
CA LYS A 114 -18.63 7.14 3.54
C LYS A 114 -18.99 5.74 3.01
N PRO A 115 -19.13 5.57 1.68
CA PRO A 115 -19.34 4.24 1.08
C PRO A 115 -18.11 3.36 1.21
N GLU A 116 -18.27 2.06 0.92
CA GLU A 116 -17.16 1.13 0.75
C GLU A 116 -16.22 1.58 -0.37
N ASN A 117 -14.91 1.43 -0.12
CA ASN A 117 -13.91 1.66 -1.14
C ASN A 117 -13.92 0.57 -2.21
N LYS A 118 -13.43 0.92 -3.41
CA LYS A 118 -13.39 0.01 -4.57
C LYS A 118 -11.96 -0.40 -4.89
N TRP A 119 -11.83 -1.33 -5.82
CA TRP A 119 -10.54 -1.88 -6.20
C TRP A 119 -10.39 -1.97 -7.71
N ALA A 120 -9.19 -1.66 -8.19
CA ALA A 120 -8.76 -2.04 -9.53
C ALA A 120 -8.57 -3.57 -9.63
N PHE A 121 -8.54 -4.10 -10.86
CA PHE A 121 -8.29 -5.51 -11.15
C PHE A 121 -9.19 -6.50 -10.39
N ASP A 122 -10.44 -6.14 -10.12
CA ASP A 122 -11.38 -6.92 -9.30
C ASP A 122 -10.82 -7.22 -7.88
N GLY A 123 -9.95 -6.34 -7.40
CA GLY A 123 -9.23 -6.46 -6.13
C GLY A 123 -8.19 -7.58 -6.10
N ALA A 124 -7.70 -8.02 -7.26
CA ALA A 124 -6.50 -8.84 -7.35
C ALA A 124 -5.26 -8.01 -7.02
N LEU A 125 -4.40 -8.55 -6.16
CA LEU A 125 -3.10 -7.95 -5.86
C LEU A 125 -2.12 -8.24 -7.00
N LYS A 126 -1.18 -7.31 -7.25
CA LYS A 126 -0.21 -7.41 -8.36
C LYS A 126 1.20 -7.57 -7.83
N ASP A 127 1.90 -8.59 -8.31
CA ASP A 127 3.28 -8.86 -7.93
C ASP A 127 4.20 -7.72 -8.37
N TYR A 128 5.27 -7.50 -7.61
CA TYR A 128 6.38 -6.70 -8.07
C TYR A 128 7.12 -7.44 -9.19
N VAL A 129 7.11 -6.88 -10.40
CA VAL A 129 7.89 -7.40 -11.54
C VAL A 129 9.22 -6.66 -11.59
N ARG A 130 10.35 -7.39 -11.44
CA ARG A 130 11.66 -6.85 -11.83
C ARG A 130 11.71 -6.78 -13.36
N LEU A 131 11.82 -5.57 -13.89
CA LEU A 131 12.19 -5.32 -15.28
C LEU A 131 13.66 -5.70 -15.53
#